data_AF-A0A957UCU9-F1
#
_entry.id   AF-A0A957UCU9-F1
#
_cell.length_a   1.000
_cell.length_b   1.000
_cell.length_c   1.000
_cell.angle_alpha   90.00
_cell.angle_beta   90.00
_cell.angle_gamma   90.00
#
_symmetry.space_group_name_H-M   'P 1'
#
loop_
_entity.id
_entity.type
_entity.pdbx_description
1 polymer ?
#
loop_
_entity_poly.entity_id
_entity_poly.type
_entity_poly.pdbx_seq_one_letter_code
_entity_poly.pdbx_strand_id
1 'polypeptide(L)'
;MGPAVMAAFTSFHAPGFWLVIALLGIVVVVAARPFVPARWRGLLFAGFWIGLPYLALIAGGVSPRLMGLLYIDWITSLRLGVGLALALIAVAAVARLSLRRTGETGSAGALHWTVALATIALSGAEELFWCFLRGAVLELMLALQVSVQLPLYWSIWIAAVFALPLSLAYRTGGYARLVMLAVLVMTSILFFYTRNFWLCWVVHAAVLLLLDMPEETAAQVRVAAPQR
;
A
#
# COMPACT_ATOMS: atom_id res chain seq x y z
N MET A 1 11.46 -26.40 17.66
CA MET A 1 11.14 -24.96 17.59
C MET A 1 11.24 -24.43 19.03
N GLY A 2 12.07 -23.43 19.30
CA GLY A 2 12.25 -22.93 20.68
C GLY A 2 11.00 -22.20 21.19
N PRO A 3 10.81 -22.08 22.53
CA PRO A 3 9.63 -21.43 23.12
C PRO A 3 9.45 -19.98 22.66
N ALA A 4 10.54 -19.24 22.44
CA ALA A 4 10.51 -17.87 21.91
C ALA A 4 9.96 -17.81 20.48
N VAL A 5 10.30 -18.80 19.64
CA VAL A 5 9.78 -18.87 18.26
C VAL A 5 8.28 -19.16 18.30
N MET A 6 7.83 -20.10 19.13
CA MET A 6 6.38 -20.37 19.26
C MET A 6 5.62 -19.12 19.73
N ALA A 7 6.12 -18.42 20.75
CA ALA A 7 5.51 -17.20 21.26
C ALA A 7 5.37 -16.09 20.20
N ALA A 8 6.29 -16.01 19.24
CA ALA A 8 6.25 -15.04 18.14
C ALA A 8 5.11 -15.28 17.12
N PHE A 9 4.47 -16.46 17.14
CA PHE A 9 3.42 -16.82 16.17
C PHE A 9 2.09 -17.23 16.81
N THR A 10 2.04 -17.63 18.08
CA THR A 10 0.80 -18.17 18.70
C THR A 10 -0.01 -17.18 19.52
N SER A 11 0.47 -15.94 19.68
CA SER A 11 -0.21 -14.89 20.45
C SER A 11 -0.81 -13.82 19.53
N PHE A 12 -2.00 -13.31 19.88
CA PHE A 12 -2.60 -12.16 19.21
C PHE A 12 -1.78 -10.87 19.35
N HIS A 13 -0.88 -10.80 20.33
CA HIS A 13 0.06 -9.69 20.50
C HIS A 13 1.35 -9.89 19.69
N ALA A 14 1.53 -11.03 19.03
CA ALA A 14 2.76 -11.32 18.32
C ALA A 14 2.67 -10.94 16.83
N PRO A 15 3.69 -10.26 16.28
CA PRO A 15 3.68 -9.82 14.88
C PRO A 15 3.66 -10.99 13.89
N GLY A 16 4.27 -12.13 14.26
CA GLY A 16 4.30 -13.33 13.42
C GLY A 16 2.91 -13.93 13.21
N PHE A 17 2.02 -13.87 14.21
CA PHE A 17 0.63 -14.29 14.07
C PHE A 17 -0.05 -13.49 12.95
N TRP A 18 0.04 -12.17 13.00
CA TRP A 18 -0.59 -11.28 12.02
C TRP A 18 0.03 -11.41 10.62
N LEU A 19 1.33 -11.67 10.50
CA LEU A 19 1.97 -11.96 9.22
C LEU A 19 1.44 -13.26 8.59
N VAL A 20 1.25 -14.32 9.38
CA VAL A 20 0.65 -15.56 8.89
C VAL A 20 -0.77 -15.30 8.39
N ILE A 21 -1.59 -14.59 9.17
CA ILE A 21 -2.94 -14.21 8.74
C ILE A 21 -2.91 -13.34 7.48
N ALA A 22 -1.94 -12.43 7.36
CA ALA A 22 -1.77 -11.60 6.17
C ALA A 22 -1.47 -12.44 4.92
N LEU A 23 -0.53 -13.37 5.01
CA LEU A 23 -0.14 -14.23 3.89
C LEU A 23 -1.30 -15.15 3.47
N LEU A 24 -1.99 -15.77 4.43
CA LEU A 24 -3.18 -16.56 4.15
C LEU A 24 -4.29 -15.70 3.55
N GLY A 25 -4.50 -14.50 4.10
CA GLY A 25 -5.48 -13.53 3.60
C GLY A 25 -5.20 -13.07 2.18
N ILE A 26 -3.93 -12.84 1.81
CA ILE A 26 -3.52 -12.56 0.43
C ILE A 26 -3.95 -13.70 -0.50
N VAL A 27 -3.63 -14.94 -0.14
CA VAL A 27 -4.02 -16.12 -0.94
C VAL A 27 -5.54 -16.19 -1.09
N VAL A 28 -6.28 -16.01 0.00
CA VAL A 28 -7.75 -16.05 -0.01
C VAL A 28 -8.34 -14.94 -0.86
N VAL A 29 -7.89 -13.69 -0.70
CA VAL A 29 -8.41 -12.54 -1.47
C VAL A 29 -8.12 -12.70 -2.96
N VAL A 30 -6.91 -13.14 -3.32
CA VAL A 30 -6.53 -13.38 -4.71
C VAL A 30 -7.33 -14.54 -5.31
N ALA A 31 -7.49 -15.65 -4.59
CA ALA A 31 -8.25 -16.81 -5.03
C ALA A 31 -9.76 -16.55 -5.10
N ALA A 32 -10.30 -15.70 -4.22
CA ALA A 32 -11.72 -15.34 -4.19
C ALA A 32 -12.11 -14.36 -5.30
N ARG A 33 -11.17 -13.55 -5.79
CA ARG A 33 -11.39 -12.53 -6.84
C ARG A 33 -12.25 -12.98 -8.03
N PRO A 34 -12.03 -14.13 -8.69
CA PRO A 34 -12.86 -14.57 -9.82
C PRO A 34 -14.31 -14.84 -9.44
N PHE A 35 -14.58 -15.24 -8.19
CA PHE A 35 -15.92 -15.56 -7.69
C PHE A 35 -16.68 -14.33 -7.18
N VAL A 36 -15.98 -13.22 -6.95
CA VAL A 36 -16.57 -11.97 -6.42
C VAL A 36 -17.06 -11.09 -7.58
N PRO A 37 -18.33 -10.63 -7.57
CA PRO A 37 -18.85 -9.72 -8.58
C PRO A 37 -17.99 -8.46 -8.68
N ALA A 38 -17.80 -7.95 -9.90
CA ALA A 38 -16.88 -6.84 -10.16
C ALA A 38 -17.12 -5.60 -9.26
N ARG A 39 -18.39 -5.32 -8.91
CA ARG A 39 -18.78 -4.25 -7.98
C ARG A 39 -18.20 -4.38 -6.57
N TRP A 40 -17.99 -5.60 -6.10
CA TRP A 40 -17.54 -5.89 -4.73
C TRP A 40 -16.02 -6.09 -4.65
N ARG A 41 -15.33 -6.18 -5.79
CA ARG A 41 -13.87 -6.43 -5.81
C ARG A 41 -13.11 -5.28 -5.16
N GLY A 42 -13.45 -4.02 -5.45
CA GLY A 42 -12.82 -2.87 -4.80
C GLY A 42 -12.96 -2.94 -3.27
N LEU A 43 -14.17 -3.26 -2.78
CA LEU A 43 -14.45 -3.38 -1.36
C LEU A 43 -13.73 -4.58 -0.70
N LEU A 44 -13.61 -5.71 -1.40
CA LEU A 44 -12.89 -6.88 -0.91
C LEU A 44 -11.43 -6.53 -0.58
N PHE A 45 -10.74 -5.87 -1.51
CA PHE A 45 -9.35 -5.49 -1.33
C PHE A 45 -9.20 -4.36 -0.31
N ALA A 46 -10.02 -3.30 -0.40
CA ALA A 46 -9.99 -2.21 0.59
C ALA A 46 -10.29 -2.71 2.01
N GLY A 47 -11.26 -3.61 2.15
CA GLY A 47 -11.62 -4.22 3.42
C GLY A 47 -10.48 -5.05 4.01
N PHE A 48 -9.75 -5.80 3.17
CA PHE A 48 -8.56 -6.53 3.61
C PHE A 48 -7.39 -5.59 3.97
N TRP A 49 -7.13 -4.60 3.12
CA TRP A 49 -6.05 -3.63 3.29
C TRP A 49 -6.21 -2.75 4.54
N ILE A 50 -7.45 -2.43 4.94
CA ILE A 50 -7.71 -1.64 6.15
C ILE A 50 -7.94 -2.55 7.34
N GLY A 51 -8.79 -3.57 7.17
CA GLY A 51 -9.29 -4.39 8.27
C GLY A 51 -8.17 -5.15 8.97
N LEU A 52 -7.26 -5.77 8.23
CA LEU A 52 -6.19 -6.55 8.85
C LEU A 52 -5.20 -5.67 9.64
N PRO A 53 -4.62 -4.59 9.09
CA PRO A 53 -3.78 -3.68 9.88
C PRO A 53 -4.48 -3.10 11.09
N TYR A 54 -5.76 -2.72 10.95
CA TYR A 54 -6.54 -2.16 12.05
C TYR A 54 -6.73 -3.15 13.20
N LEU A 55 -7.06 -4.41 12.90
CA LEU A 55 -7.19 -5.46 13.91
C LEU A 55 -5.85 -5.75 14.58
N ALA A 56 -4.75 -5.79 13.82
CA ALA A 56 -3.41 -5.97 14.36
C ALA A 56 -3.00 -4.85 15.32
N LEU A 57 -3.33 -3.60 14.98
CA LEU A 57 -3.07 -2.43 15.83
C LEU A 57 -3.87 -2.50 17.14
N ILE A 58 -5.16 -2.81 17.10
CA ILE A 58 -6.00 -2.94 18.31
C ILE A 58 -5.52 -4.08 19.19
N ALA A 59 -5.14 -5.20 18.59
CA ALA A 59 -4.60 -6.33 19.32
C ALA A 59 -3.17 -6.08 19.83
N GLY A 60 -2.54 -4.94 19.51
CA GLY A 60 -1.14 -4.68 19.86
C GLY A 60 -0.14 -5.63 19.19
N GLY A 61 -0.53 -6.28 18.10
CA GLY A 61 0.31 -7.18 17.32
C GLY A 61 1.27 -6.46 16.37
N VAL A 62 1.12 -5.15 16.21
CA VAL A 62 2.10 -4.30 15.54
C VAL A 62 2.08 -2.89 16.14
N SER A 63 3.23 -2.24 16.17
CA SER A 63 3.41 -0.89 16.70
C SER A 63 3.00 0.18 15.68
N PRO A 64 2.11 1.12 16.06
CA PRO A 64 1.78 2.27 15.21
C PRO A 64 3.01 3.11 14.86
N ARG A 65 4.04 3.12 15.73
CA ARG A 65 5.31 3.83 15.50
C ARG A 65 6.09 3.19 14.36
N LEU A 66 6.14 1.87 14.27
CA LEU A 66 6.88 1.16 13.21
C LEU A 66 6.14 1.18 11.88
N MET A 67 4.82 1.37 11.89
CA MET A 67 4.03 1.68 10.70
C MET A 67 4.18 3.14 10.23
N GLY A 68 4.86 4.00 10.99
CA GLY A 68 5.03 5.41 10.63
C GLY A 68 3.78 6.27 10.84
N LEU A 69 2.89 5.86 11.74
CA LEU A 69 1.65 6.58 12.07
C LEU A 69 1.83 7.62 13.18
N LEU A 70 2.79 7.41 14.10
CA LEU A 70 3.01 8.23 15.30
C LEU A 70 4.46 8.73 15.42
N TYR A 71 4.66 9.78 16.23
CA TYR A 71 5.96 10.41 16.54
C TYR A 71 6.73 10.91 15.32
N ILE A 72 5.99 11.48 14.37
CA ILE A 72 6.53 11.98 13.12
C ILE A 72 7.17 13.34 13.37
N ASP A 73 8.51 13.41 13.27
CA ASP A 73 9.19 14.68 13.10
C ASP A 73 8.94 15.16 11.67
N TRP A 74 7.88 15.95 11.52
CA TRP A 74 7.49 16.51 10.23
C TRP A 74 8.60 17.36 9.62
N ILE A 75 9.40 18.08 10.42
CA ILE A 75 10.44 18.94 9.88
C ILE A 75 11.55 18.09 9.26
N THR A 76 12.04 17.08 9.98
CA THR A 76 13.06 16.17 9.47
C THR A 76 12.55 15.31 8.31
N SER A 77 11.33 14.78 8.45
CA SER A 77 10.67 13.98 7.40
C SER A 77 10.42 14.80 6.14
N LEU A 78 10.06 16.08 6.27
CA LEU A 78 9.84 16.95 5.11
C LEU A 78 11.18 17.37 4.49
N ARG A 79 12.22 17.68 5.28
CA ARG A 79 13.54 18.06 4.73
C ARG A 79 14.16 16.95 3.88
N LEU A 80 14.09 15.71 4.34
CA LEU A 80 14.62 14.55 3.60
C LEU A 80 13.61 14.01 2.57
N GLY A 81 12.32 14.02 2.91
CA GLY A 81 11.27 13.38 2.15
C GLY A 81 10.61 14.25 1.08
N VAL A 82 10.54 15.58 1.24
CA VAL A 82 9.95 16.47 0.22
C VAL A 82 10.80 16.51 -1.03
N GLY A 83 12.13 16.56 -0.90
CA GLY A 83 13.01 16.50 -2.07
C GLY A 83 12.81 15.22 -2.87
N LEU A 84 12.77 14.07 -2.19
CA LEU A 84 12.51 12.79 -2.82
C LEU A 84 11.09 12.72 -3.39
N ALA A 85 10.07 13.13 -2.63
CA ALA A 85 8.67 13.15 -3.07
C ALA A 85 8.47 14.03 -4.31
N LEU A 86 9.03 15.23 -4.33
CA LEU A 86 8.96 16.15 -5.47
C LEU A 86 9.71 15.59 -6.68
N ALA A 87 10.90 15.00 -6.50
CA ALA A 87 11.63 14.37 -7.59
C ALA A 87 10.82 13.21 -8.20
N LEU A 88 10.21 12.38 -7.36
CA LEU A 88 9.36 11.27 -7.79
C LEU A 88 8.10 11.74 -8.51
N ILE A 89 7.44 12.78 -8.00
CA ILE A 89 6.28 13.42 -8.62
C ILE A 89 6.66 14.05 -9.96
N ALA A 90 7.81 14.73 -10.04
CA ALA A 90 8.31 15.32 -11.27
C ALA A 90 8.60 14.25 -12.33
N VAL A 91 9.23 13.13 -11.94
CA VAL A 91 9.44 11.98 -12.83
C VAL A 91 8.11 11.44 -13.35
N ALA A 92 7.11 11.27 -12.47
CA ALA A 92 5.78 10.84 -12.88
C ALA A 92 5.10 11.84 -13.84
N ALA A 93 5.25 13.15 -13.60
CA ALA A 93 4.73 14.19 -14.48
C ALA A 93 5.41 14.18 -15.85
N VAL A 94 6.74 14.03 -15.91
CA VAL A 94 7.50 13.90 -17.17
C VAL A 94 7.09 12.64 -17.93
N ALA A 95 6.91 11.51 -17.24
CA ALA A 95 6.40 10.28 -17.84
C ALA A 95 5.00 10.50 -18.44
N ARG A 96 4.10 11.18 -17.71
CA ARG A 96 2.76 11.53 -18.22
C ARG A 96 2.84 12.39 -19.47
N LEU A 97 3.67 13.44 -19.47
CA LEU A 97 3.83 14.34 -20.62
C LEU A 97 4.37 13.59 -21.85
N SER A 98 5.28 12.63 -21.64
CA SER A 98 5.81 11.78 -22.70
C SER A 98 4.73 10.85 -23.29
N LEU A 99 3.82 10.34 -22.45
CA LEU A 99 2.76 9.42 -22.86
C LEU A 99 1.52 10.13 -23.44
N ARG A 100 1.24 11.38 -23.03
CA ARG A 100 0.07 12.17 -23.47
C ARG A 100 0.22 12.80 -24.85
N ARG A 101 1.33 12.59 -25.56
CA ARG A 101 1.58 13.17 -26.90
C ARG A 101 0.64 12.65 -28.00
N THR A 102 -0.42 11.88 -27.66
CA THR A 102 -1.24 11.12 -28.62
C THR A 102 -2.77 11.21 -28.42
N GLY A 103 -3.32 12.16 -27.67
CA GLY A 103 -4.79 12.30 -27.64
C GLY A 103 -5.33 13.41 -26.74
N GLU A 104 -6.14 14.27 -27.33
CA GLU A 104 -6.76 15.43 -26.70
C GLU A 104 -7.98 15.11 -25.82
N THR A 105 -8.33 16.14 -25.07
CA THR A 105 -9.20 16.33 -23.91
C THR A 105 -10.70 16.10 -24.11
N GLY A 106 -11.36 15.56 -23.08
CA GLY A 106 -12.82 15.61 -22.90
C GLY A 106 -13.21 15.76 -21.42
N SER A 107 -13.97 16.81 -21.12
CA SER A 107 -14.40 17.23 -19.77
C SER A 107 -15.53 16.37 -19.19
N ALA A 108 -15.40 15.94 -17.92
CA ALA A 108 -16.46 15.34 -17.10
C ALA A 108 -16.27 15.71 -15.61
N GLY A 109 -16.47 16.99 -15.26
CA GLY A 109 -16.03 17.58 -13.98
C GLY A 109 -16.55 16.95 -12.68
N ALA A 110 -17.78 16.43 -12.63
CA ALA A 110 -18.35 15.87 -11.39
C ALA A 110 -17.95 14.40 -11.14
N LEU A 111 -17.86 13.59 -12.21
CA LEU A 111 -17.37 12.21 -12.14
C LEU A 111 -15.87 12.18 -11.79
N HIS A 112 -15.13 13.23 -12.16
CA HIS A 112 -13.70 13.33 -11.90
C HIS A 112 -13.35 13.40 -10.40
N TRP A 113 -14.10 14.18 -9.62
CA TRP A 113 -13.79 14.36 -8.18
C TRP A 113 -14.08 13.12 -7.34
N THR A 114 -15.18 12.41 -7.61
CA THR A 114 -15.52 11.18 -6.87
C THR A 114 -14.49 10.08 -7.13
N VAL A 115 -14.03 9.94 -8.38
CA VAL A 115 -12.98 8.99 -8.74
C VAL A 115 -11.62 9.40 -8.16
N ALA A 116 -11.31 10.70 -8.12
CA ALA A 116 -10.10 11.19 -7.47
C ALA A 116 -10.08 10.89 -5.97
N LEU A 117 -11.18 11.15 -5.26
CA LEU A 117 -11.33 10.83 -3.84
C LEU A 117 -11.23 9.33 -3.58
N ALA A 118 -11.89 8.51 -4.42
CA ALA A 118 -11.76 7.06 -4.33
C ALA A 118 -10.32 6.59 -4.54
N THR A 119 -9.60 7.19 -5.49
CA THR A 119 -8.17 6.90 -5.74
C THR A 119 -7.32 7.27 -4.53
N ILE A 120 -7.52 8.45 -3.94
CA ILE A 120 -6.80 8.87 -2.73
C ILE A 120 -7.07 7.90 -1.58
N ALA A 121 -8.34 7.59 -1.29
CA ALA A 121 -8.71 6.70 -0.20
C ALA A 121 -8.13 5.29 -0.39
N LEU A 122 -8.20 4.77 -1.60
CA LEU A 122 -7.73 3.43 -1.92
C LEU A 122 -6.19 3.33 -1.88
N SER A 123 -5.48 4.35 -2.37
CA SER A 123 -4.02 4.45 -2.19
C SER A 123 -3.63 4.47 -0.71
N GLY A 124 -4.42 5.14 0.13
CA GLY A 124 -4.19 5.16 1.58
C GLY A 124 -4.42 3.80 2.22
N ALA A 125 -5.47 3.09 1.81
CA ALA A 125 -5.74 1.72 2.25
C ALA A 125 -4.59 0.78 1.88
N GLU A 126 -4.17 0.79 0.62
CA GLU A 126 -3.07 -0.05 0.13
C GLU A 126 -1.74 0.28 0.83
N GLU A 127 -1.41 1.56 0.99
CA GLU A 127 -0.21 1.98 1.72
C GLU A 127 -0.25 1.59 3.20
N LEU A 128 -1.44 1.62 3.83
CA LEU A 128 -1.60 1.21 5.22
C LEU A 128 -1.25 -0.27 5.38
N PHE A 129 -1.72 -1.11 4.46
CA PHE A 129 -1.36 -2.52 4.41
C PHE A 129 0.14 -2.74 4.18
N TRP A 130 0.76 -1.98 3.27
CA TRP A 130 2.20 -2.05 3.05
C TRP A 130 2.99 -1.65 4.30
N CYS A 131 2.64 -0.55 4.96
CA CYS A 131 3.26 -0.13 6.22
C CYS A 131 3.06 -1.15 7.35
N PHE A 132 1.90 -1.80 7.42
CA PHE A 132 1.66 -2.91 8.33
C PHE A 132 2.64 -4.06 8.08
N LEU A 133 2.82 -4.51 6.83
CA LEU A 133 3.77 -5.57 6.52
C LEU A 133 5.21 -5.15 6.87
N ARG A 134 5.61 -3.92 6.56
CA ARG A 134 6.96 -3.38 6.87
C ARG A 134 7.21 -3.39 8.38
N GLY A 135 6.23 -2.96 9.17
CA GLY A 135 6.29 -2.95 10.63
C GLY A 135 6.29 -4.35 11.23
N ALA A 136 5.38 -5.21 10.79
CA ALA A 136 5.23 -6.57 11.33
C ALA A 136 6.45 -7.44 11.02
N VAL A 137 7.03 -7.34 9.82
CA VAL A 137 8.28 -8.05 9.50
C VAL A 137 9.42 -7.55 10.38
N LEU A 138 9.53 -6.23 10.57
CA LEU A 138 10.59 -5.67 11.44
C LEU A 138 10.45 -6.15 12.88
N GLU A 139 9.25 -6.11 13.45
CA GLU A 139 9.02 -6.61 14.80
C GLU A 139 9.27 -8.10 14.93
N LEU A 140 8.88 -8.89 13.93
CA LEU A 140 9.17 -10.33 13.93
C LEU A 140 10.68 -10.58 13.89
N MET A 141 11.44 -9.86 13.07
CA MET A 141 12.90 -9.97 13.03
C MET A 141 13.54 -9.61 14.37
N LEU A 142 13.04 -8.57 15.05
CA LEU A 142 13.51 -8.16 16.37
C LEU A 142 13.14 -9.21 17.44
N ALA A 143 11.91 -9.72 17.43
CA ALA A 143 11.43 -10.74 18.37
C ALA A 143 12.19 -12.06 18.24
N LEU A 144 12.54 -12.44 17.01
CA LEU A 144 13.33 -13.63 16.71
C LEU A 144 14.84 -13.41 16.78
N GLN A 145 15.29 -12.19 17.11
CA GLN A 145 16.71 -11.80 17.18
C GLN A 145 17.48 -12.14 15.90
N VAL A 146 16.86 -11.92 14.73
CA VAL A 146 17.47 -12.22 13.42
C VAL A 146 18.67 -11.30 13.20
N SER A 147 19.87 -11.88 13.12
CA SER A 147 21.11 -11.14 12.91
C SER A 147 21.27 -10.74 11.44
N VAL A 148 20.85 -9.53 11.10
CA VAL A 148 21.15 -8.88 9.82
C VAL A 148 21.67 -7.46 10.04
N GLN A 149 22.51 -6.97 9.12
CA GLN A 149 23.18 -5.66 9.26
C GLN A 149 22.20 -4.48 9.32
N LEU A 150 21.09 -4.53 8.57
CA LEU A 150 20.08 -3.47 8.49
C LEU A 150 18.66 -4.06 8.56
N PRO A 151 18.13 -4.37 9.76
CA PRO A 151 16.82 -5.02 9.91
C PRO A 151 15.68 -4.24 9.25
N LEU A 152 15.69 -2.91 9.33
CA LEU A 152 14.69 -2.06 8.65
C LEU A 152 14.76 -2.18 7.13
N TYR A 153 15.96 -2.22 6.55
CA TYR A 153 16.12 -2.35 5.10
C TYR A 153 15.50 -3.68 4.64
N TRP A 154 15.85 -4.77 5.30
CA TRP A 154 15.33 -6.10 4.97
C TRP A 154 13.83 -6.20 5.18
N SER A 155 13.30 -5.65 6.28
CA SER A 155 11.86 -5.71 6.54
C SER A 155 11.05 -5.02 5.46
N ILE A 156 11.55 -3.92 4.89
CA ILE A 156 10.90 -3.19 3.81
C ILE A 156 10.83 -4.01 2.53
N TRP A 157 11.94 -4.64 2.12
CA TRP A 157 11.95 -5.42 0.88
C TRP A 157 11.20 -6.75 1.01
N ILE A 158 11.27 -7.41 2.17
CA ILE A 158 10.46 -8.60 2.44
C ILE A 158 8.97 -8.24 2.40
N ALA A 159 8.57 -7.13 3.04
CA ALA A 159 7.20 -6.64 3.00
C ALA A 159 6.74 -6.30 1.58
N ALA A 160 7.62 -5.69 0.76
CA ALA A 160 7.31 -5.42 -0.64
C ALA A 160 7.08 -6.71 -1.44
N VAL A 161 7.89 -7.75 -1.23
CA VAL A 161 7.68 -9.07 -1.84
C VAL A 161 6.34 -9.68 -1.41
N PHE A 162 5.97 -9.57 -0.13
CA PHE A 162 4.67 -10.05 0.35
C PHE A 162 3.48 -9.25 -0.18
N ALA A 163 3.62 -7.94 -0.34
CA ALA A 163 2.57 -7.07 -0.87
C ALA A 163 2.31 -7.28 -2.37
N LEU A 164 3.37 -7.61 -3.12
CA LEU A 164 3.36 -7.61 -4.58
C LEU A 164 2.23 -8.48 -5.20
N PRO A 165 1.99 -9.75 -4.79
CA PRO A 165 0.94 -10.57 -5.38
C PRO A 165 -0.44 -9.91 -5.28
N LEU A 166 -0.74 -9.28 -4.13
CA LEU A 166 -2.02 -8.65 -3.89
C LEU A 166 -2.18 -7.36 -4.71
N SER A 167 -1.15 -6.51 -4.73
CA SER A 167 -1.14 -5.28 -5.52
C SER A 167 -1.25 -5.56 -7.03
N LEU A 168 -0.58 -6.59 -7.53
CA LEU A 168 -0.68 -7.00 -8.94
C LEU A 168 -2.02 -7.65 -9.28
N ALA A 169 -2.60 -8.42 -8.35
CA ALA A 169 -3.92 -9.03 -8.51
C ALA A 169 -5.04 -7.99 -8.51
N TYR A 170 -4.89 -6.89 -7.76
CA TYR A 170 -5.85 -5.80 -7.79
C TYR A 170 -5.96 -5.14 -9.17
N ARG A 171 -4.80 -4.99 -9.83
CA ARG A 171 -4.70 -4.35 -11.15
C ARG A 171 -4.98 -5.34 -12.29
N THR A 172 -5.70 -4.86 -13.29
CA THR A 172 -6.12 -5.61 -14.48
C THR A 172 -5.20 -5.35 -15.67
N GLY A 173 -4.73 -4.11 -15.85
CA GLY A 173 -3.88 -3.71 -16.96
C GLY A 173 -2.39 -3.96 -16.73
N GLY A 174 -1.64 -4.27 -17.80
CA GLY A 174 -0.18 -4.40 -17.74
C GLY A 174 0.53 -3.10 -17.34
N TYR A 175 0.13 -1.97 -17.93
CA TYR A 175 0.62 -0.64 -17.56
C TYR A 175 0.32 -0.31 -16.09
N ALA A 176 -0.91 -0.58 -15.64
CA ALA A 176 -1.33 -0.40 -14.26
C ALA A 176 -0.45 -1.16 -13.26
N ARG A 177 -0.10 -2.41 -13.59
CA ARG A 177 0.80 -3.26 -12.79
C ARG A 177 2.21 -2.69 -12.73
N LEU A 178 2.74 -2.19 -13.85
CA LEU A 178 4.06 -1.55 -13.89
C LEU A 178 4.09 -0.27 -13.04
N VAL A 179 3.05 0.57 -13.14
CA VAL A 179 2.90 1.76 -12.30
C VAL A 179 2.86 1.37 -10.82
N MET A 180 2.07 0.35 -10.45
CA MET A 180 2.02 -0.12 -9.07
C MET A 180 3.34 -0.68 -8.55
N LEU A 181 4.09 -1.41 -9.39
CA LEU A 181 5.43 -1.87 -9.03
C LEU A 181 6.36 -0.68 -8.76
N ALA A 182 6.32 0.35 -9.61
CA ALA A 182 7.10 1.57 -9.43
C ALA A 182 6.70 2.29 -8.14
N VAL A 183 5.40 2.44 -7.86
CA VAL A 183 4.88 3.04 -6.63
C VAL A 183 5.31 2.26 -5.40
N LEU A 184 5.24 0.92 -5.42
CA LEU A 184 5.68 0.06 -4.31
C LEU A 184 7.16 0.25 -4.02
N VAL A 185 8.01 0.30 -5.05
CA VAL A 185 9.46 0.55 -4.90
C VAL A 185 9.71 1.96 -4.36
N MET A 186 9.10 2.98 -4.96
CA MET A 186 9.27 4.38 -4.59
C MET A 186 8.85 4.66 -3.15
N THR A 187 7.65 4.21 -2.75
CA THR A 187 7.13 4.37 -1.39
C THR A 187 7.94 3.56 -0.39
N SER A 188 8.49 2.42 -0.77
CA SER A 188 9.40 1.64 0.09
C SER A 188 10.71 2.38 0.37
N ILE A 189 11.31 3.01 -0.65
CA ILE A 189 12.50 3.86 -0.49
C ILE A 189 12.16 5.07 0.38
N LEU A 190 11.05 5.76 0.08
CA LEU A 190 10.61 6.92 0.85
C LEU A 190 10.34 6.57 2.31
N PHE A 191 9.70 5.42 2.57
CA PHE A 191 9.44 4.92 3.91
C PHE A 191 10.73 4.55 4.65
N PHE A 192 11.73 3.98 3.96
CA PHE A 192 13.03 3.68 4.55
C PHE A 192 13.69 4.92 5.15
N TYR A 193 13.66 6.05 4.43
CA TYR A 193 14.28 7.29 4.87
C TYR A 193 13.43 8.10 5.87
N THR A 194 12.12 8.09 5.71
CA THR A 194 11.24 9.01 6.46
C THR A 194 10.43 8.34 7.55
N ARG A 195 10.20 7.02 7.44
CA ARG A 195 9.25 6.25 8.26
C ARG A 195 7.91 6.98 8.43
N ASN A 196 7.43 7.61 7.36
CA ASN A 196 6.25 8.47 7.40
C ASN A 196 5.18 7.91 6.46
N PHE A 197 4.15 7.30 7.05
CA PHE A 197 3.01 6.76 6.32
C PHE A 197 2.30 7.83 5.48
N TRP A 198 2.02 9.00 6.06
CA TRP A 198 1.27 10.06 5.39
C TRP A 198 1.97 10.57 4.15
N LEU A 199 3.29 10.72 4.21
CA LEU A 199 4.08 11.14 3.05
C LEU A 199 4.09 10.07 1.95
N CYS A 200 4.20 8.79 2.33
CA CYS A 200 4.09 7.68 1.37
C CYS A 200 2.70 7.65 0.72
N TRP A 201 1.64 7.82 1.51
CA TRP A 201 0.27 7.88 1.02
C TRP A 201 0.06 9.05 0.04
N VAL A 202 0.54 10.26 0.38
CA VAL A 202 0.42 11.43 -0.51
C VAL A 202 1.16 11.18 -1.83
N VAL A 203 2.38 10.65 -1.80
CA VAL A 203 3.15 10.34 -3.02
C VAL A 203 2.46 9.26 -3.84
N HIS A 204 1.98 8.19 -3.20
CA HIS A 204 1.23 7.12 -3.84
C HIS A 204 -0.01 7.67 -4.56
N ALA A 205 -0.86 8.41 -3.84
CA ALA A 205 -2.06 9.02 -4.42
C ALA A 205 -1.72 10.01 -5.55
N ALA A 206 -0.72 10.86 -5.37
CA ALA A 206 -0.29 11.82 -6.37
C ALA A 206 0.18 11.15 -7.66
N VAL A 207 0.98 10.09 -7.58
CA VAL A 207 1.45 9.34 -8.76
C VAL A 207 0.28 8.72 -9.50
N LEU A 208 -0.69 8.11 -8.81
CA LEU A 208 -1.86 7.51 -9.48
C LEU A 208 -2.77 8.56 -10.12
N LEU A 209 -2.99 9.70 -9.45
CA LEU A 209 -3.76 10.82 -10.01
C LEU A 209 -3.06 11.44 -11.23
N LEU A 210 -1.73 11.56 -11.21
CA LEU A 210 -0.96 12.11 -12.31
C LEU A 210 -0.91 11.20 -13.52
N LEU A 211 -0.81 9.88 -13.33
CA LEU A 211 -0.68 8.93 -14.44
C LEU A 211 -2.02 8.49 -15.04
N ASP A 212 -3.10 9.23 -14.76
CA ASP A 212 -4.46 8.95 -15.26
C ASP A 212 -4.95 7.51 -14.98
N MET A 213 -4.47 6.90 -13.89
CA MET A 213 -5.04 5.68 -13.32
C MET A 213 -6.48 5.79 -12.76
N PRO A 214 -7.14 6.98 -12.64
CA PRO A 214 -8.56 7.08 -12.32
C PRO A 214 -9.47 6.25 -13.22
N GLU A 215 -9.13 5.94 -14.48
CA GLU A 215 -10.02 5.16 -15.35
C GLU A 215 -10.19 3.70 -14.90
N GLU A 216 -9.15 3.08 -14.33
CA GLU A 216 -9.24 1.74 -13.77
C GLU A 216 -10.04 1.75 -12.45
N THR A 217 -9.81 2.75 -11.61
CA THR A 217 -10.61 2.99 -10.40
C THR A 217 -12.06 3.29 -10.76
N ALA A 218 -12.31 4.09 -11.81
CA ALA A 218 -13.64 4.42 -12.30
C ALA A 218 -14.35 3.21 -12.89
N ALA A 219 -13.64 2.32 -13.61
CA ALA A 219 -14.21 1.06 -14.07
C ALA A 219 -14.67 0.19 -12.89
N GLN A 220 -13.93 0.19 -11.79
CA GLN A 220 -14.30 -0.55 -10.58
C GLN A 220 -15.45 0.13 -9.81
N VAL A 221 -15.47 1.47 -9.74
CA VAL A 221 -16.52 2.25 -9.04
C VAL A 221 -17.83 2.31 -9.83
N ARG A 222 -17.79 2.48 -11.17
CA ARG A 222 -19.00 2.54 -12.02
C ARG A 222 -19.78 1.24 -11.99
N VAL A 223 -19.10 0.10 -11.88
CA VAL A 223 -19.78 -1.21 -11.74
C VAL A 223 -20.49 -1.33 -10.38
N ALA A 224 -20.09 -0.55 -9.37
CA ALA A 224 -20.70 -0.55 -8.05
C ALA A 224 -21.92 0.39 -7.89
N ALA A 225 -22.16 1.30 -8.83
CA ALA A 225 -23.33 2.18 -8.79
C ALA A 225 -24.59 1.44 -9.26
N PRO A 226 -25.70 1.45 -8.49
CA PRO A 226 -26.95 0.88 -8.96
C PRO A 226 -27.46 1.67 -10.17
N GLN A 227 -27.76 0.97 -11.27
CA GLN A 227 -28.59 1.53 -12.33
C GLN A 227 -29.97 1.76 -11.73
N ARG A 228 -30.33 3.03 -11.53
CA ARG A 228 -31.67 3.42 -11.12
C ARG A 228 -32.61 3.39 -12.32
#